data_AF-A0A966IGK7-F1
#
_entry.id   AF-A0A966IGK7-F1
#
_cell.length_a   1.000
_cell.length_b   1.000
_cell.length_c   1.000
_cell.angle_alpha   90.00
_cell.angle_beta   90.00
_cell.angle_gamma   90.00
#
_symmetry.space_group_name_H-M   'P 1'
#
loop_
_entity.id
_entity.type
_entity.pdbx_description
1 polymer ?
#
loop_
_entity_poly.entity_id
_entity_poly.type
_entity_poly.pdbx_seq_one_letter_code
_entity_poly.pdbx_strand_id
1 'polypeptide(L)'
;NNEFGFDYLRDNMAWNLADCVQREHNFAIVDEVDSILIDEARTPLIISGPADKATKWYVEFANIATRLIRGEHYEVDEKKRNVGILDPGVTRVEELLEIENLYEAVNTPMIGYLNNALKAKELFKRDRDYVIMNGELLIVDEHTGRVLSGRRYSEGLHQALEAKERVEIKDENQTLATITLQNYFRMYDKLSGMTGTAMTEASEFMQIYKLGVIPIPTNKTMQRKDQSDLVFKTEDAKFEAVATDIMERHRKGQPVLVGTVSVEKSEVLSQALRRKGIPHEVLNAKQHEREAAIIARAGTIGAVTVSTNMAGRGTDIMLGGNPEFMADYELQRQGISPVENAEQYESMWP
;
A
#
# COMPACT_ATOMS: atom_id res chain seq x y z
N ASN A 1 6.19 -4.46 10.46
CA ASN A 1 5.12 -3.44 10.61
C ASN A 1 3.80 -3.93 10.01
N ASN A 2 3.76 -4.36 8.74
CA ASN A 2 2.52 -4.79 8.06
C ASN A 2 1.77 -5.91 8.79
N GLU A 3 2.42 -7.05 9.06
CA GLU A 3 1.78 -8.19 9.77
C GLU A 3 1.18 -7.76 11.11
N PHE A 4 1.99 -7.09 11.95
CA PHE A 4 1.55 -6.55 13.24
C PHE A 4 0.36 -5.58 13.12
N GLY A 5 0.41 -4.64 12.18
CA GLY A 5 -0.68 -3.68 12.01
C GLY A 5 -1.94 -4.33 11.44
N PHE A 6 -1.81 -5.32 10.54
CA PHE A 6 -2.95 -6.07 10.01
C PHE A 6 -3.55 -7.03 11.04
N ASP A 7 -2.75 -7.66 11.89
CA ASP A 7 -3.25 -8.43 13.04
C ASP A 7 -4.07 -7.55 13.96
N TYR A 8 -3.60 -6.35 14.29
CA TYR A 8 -4.38 -5.38 15.07
C TYR A 8 -5.71 -5.03 14.40
N LEU A 9 -5.71 -4.74 13.09
CA LEU A 9 -6.94 -4.45 12.37
C LEU A 9 -7.89 -5.66 12.36
N ARG A 10 -7.36 -6.88 12.19
CA ARG A 10 -8.14 -8.13 12.23
C ARG A 10 -8.76 -8.39 13.60
N ASP A 11 -8.00 -8.18 14.66
CA ASP A 11 -8.49 -8.35 16.04
C ASP A 11 -9.65 -7.40 16.36
N ASN A 12 -9.63 -6.18 15.82
CA ASN A 12 -10.72 -5.21 15.97
C ASN A 12 -11.95 -5.51 15.09
N MET A 13 -11.87 -6.52 14.22
CA MET A 13 -12.99 -7.02 13.42
C MET A 13 -13.41 -8.44 13.83
N ALA A 14 -12.74 -9.04 14.82
CA ALA A 14 -13.04 -10.39 15.28
C ALA A 14 -14.40 -10.43 16.01
N TRP A 15 -15.17 -11.49 15.77
CA TRP A 15 -16.48 -11.69 16.43
C TRP A 15 -16.33 -12.25 17.84
N ASN A 16 -15.29 -13.05 18.08
CA ASN A 16 -15.02 -13.68 19.37
C ASN A 16 -13.61 -13.34 19.85
N LEU A 17 -13.46 -13.26 21.17
CA LEU A 17 -12.15 -13.01 21.81
C LEU A 17 -11.13 -14.13 21.52
N ALA A 18 -11.59 -15.35 21.24
CA ALA A 18 -10.73 -16.49 20.91
C ALA A 18 -10.06 -16.37 19.52
N ASP A 19 -10.59 -15.51 18.65
CA ASP A 19 -10.07 -15.29 17.30
C ASP A 19 -8.99 -14.18 17.28
N CYS A 20 -8.84 -13.43 18.38
CA CYS A 20 -7.82 -12.39 18.50
C CYS A 20 -6.42 -13.00 18.68
N VAL A 21 -5.45 -12.50 17.91
CA VAL A 21 -4.07 -13.02 17.92
C VAL A 21 -3.10 -12.16 18.71
N GLN A 22 -3.37 -10.87 18.85
CA GLN A 22 -2.56 -9.96 19.65
C GLN A 22 -3.04 -9.90 21.10
N ARG A 23 -2.12 -9.45 21.94
CA ARG A 23 -2.36 -9.05 23.33
C ARG A 23 -2.05 -7.56 23.46
N GLU A 24 -1.81 -7.10 24.68
CA GLU A 24 -1.40 -5.72 24.96
C GLU A 24 -0.14 -5.28 24.20
N HIS A 25 -0.07 -4.00 23.86
CA HIS A 25 1.04 -3.37 23.18
C HIS A 25 2.06 -2.85 24.21
N ASN A 26 2.90 -3.74 24.75
CA ASN A 26 3.79 -3.35 25.86
C ASN A 26 5.10 -2.68 25.39
N PHE A 27 5.86 -3.34 24.50
CA PHE A 27 7.14 -2.81 24.05
C PHE A 27 7.45 -3.19 22.60
N ALA A 28 7.86 -2.20 21.79
CA ALA A 28 8.37 -2.40 20.44
C ALA A 28 9.78 -1.82 20.29
N ILE A 29 10.64 -2.60 19.61
CA ILE A 29 11.92 -2.15 19.06
C ILE A 29 11.78 -2.21 17.55
N VAL A 30 11.84 -1.05 16.89
CA VAL A 30 11.67 -0.92 15.45
C VAL A 30 13.06 -0.88 14.81
N ASP A 31 13.40 -1.93 14.06
CA ASP A 31 14.57 -1.89 13.19
C ASP A 31 14.31 -1.02 11.95
N GLU A 32 15.34 -0.38 11.41
CA GLU A 32 15.23 0.58 10.30
C GLU A 32 14.13 1.62 10.56
N VAL A 33 14.18 2.22 11.76
CA VAL A 33 13.08 3.05 12.32
C VAL A 33 12.70 4.25 11.46
N ASP A 34 13.65 4.84 10.74
CA ASP A 34 13.41 5.93 9.77
C ASP A 34 12.57 5.45 8.60
N SER A 35 12.89 4.31 8.01
CA SER A 35 12.08 3.78 6.91
C SER A 35 10.68 3.37 7.35
N ILE A 36 10.54 2.74 8.52
CA ILE A 36 9.22 2.25 8.97
C ILE A 36 8.34 3.39 9.48
N LEU A 37 8.88 4.29 10.31
CA LEU A 37 8.08 5.31 11.00
C LEU A 37 7.98 6.65 10.25
N ILE A 38 8.79 6.86 9.21
CA ILE A 38 8.80 8.08 8.38
C ILE A 38 8.40 7.74 6.94
N ASP A 39 9.17 6.89 6.24
CA ASP A 39 8.95 6.64 4.81
C ASP A 39 7.68 5.83 4.54
N GLU A 40 7.53 4.67 5.17
CA GLU A 40 6.38 3.78 5.01
C GLU A 40 5.13 4.31 5.73
N ALA A 41 5.31 5.13 6.76
CA ALA A 41 4.21 5.71 7.52
C ALA A 41 3.37 6.72 6.73
N ARG A 42 3.77 7.07 5.50
CA ARG A 42 3.00 7.94 4.60
C ARG A 42 1.71 7.27 4.10
N THR A 43 1.66 5.95 4.05
CA THR A 43 0.49 5.19 3.61
C THR A 43 -0.15 4.46 4.79
N PRO A 44 -1.47 4.60 5.02
CA PRO A 44 -2.17 3.85 6.05
C PRO A 44 -2.28 2.38 5.71
N LEU A 45 -2.42 1.54 6.74
CA LEU A 45 -2.85 0.15 6.59
C LEU A 45 -4.37 0.13 6.45
N ILE A 46 -4.86 -0.56 5.42
CA ILE A 46 -6.28 -0.61 5.07
C ILE A 46 -6.67 -2.05 4.84
N ILE A 47 -7.70 -2.53 5.54
CA ILE A 47 -8.42 -3.74 5.15
C ILE A 47 -9.65 -3.30 4.35
N SER A 48 -9.66 -3.65 3.07
CA SER A 48 -10.82 -3.50 2.21
C SER A 48 -11.50 -4.86 2.02
N GLY A 49 -12.81 -4.84 1.93
CA GLY A 49 -13.61 -6.02 1.61
C GLY A 49 -14.65 -5.70 0.56
N PRO A 50 -15.24 -6.73 -0.06
CA PRO A 50 -16.38 -6.52 -0.94
C PRO A 50 -17.47 -5.83 -0.12
N ALA A 51 -18.05 -4.75 -0.64
CA ALA A 51 -19.31 -4.27 -0.09
C ALA A 51 -20.36 -5.38 -0.24
N ASP A 52 -21.19 -5.60 0.78
CA ASP A 52 -22.21 -6.65 0.74
C ASP A 52 -23.05 -6.53 -0.53
N LYS A 53 -23.25 -7.68 -1.19
CA LYS A 53 -23.89 -7.79 -2.52
C LYS A 53 -25.35 -7.39 -2.46
N ALA A 54 -25.61 -6.10 -2.61
CA ALA A 54 -26.95 -5.53 -2.66
C ALA A 54 -27.26 -4.87 -4.01
N THR A 55 -26.56 -5.26 -5.09
CA THR A 55 -26.83 -4.79 -6.45
C THR A 55 -28.30 -4.97 -6.85
N LYS A 56 -28.93 -6.07 -6.39
CA LYS A 56 -30.37 -6.30 -6.57
C LYS A 56 -31.22 -5.21 -5.92
N TRP A 57 -30.94 -4.87 -4.66
CA TRP A 57 -31.73 -3.91 -3.89
C TRP A 57 -31.63 -2.51 -4.48
N TYR A 58 -30.47 -2.07 -4.96
CA TYR A 58 -30.35 -0.78 -5.64
C TYR A 58 -31.28 -0.68 -6.87
N VAL A 59 -31.32 -1.73 -7.71
CA VAL A 59 -32.21 -1.78 -8.88
C VAL A 59 -33.69 -1.83 -8.47
N GLU A 60 -34.01 -2.62 -7.45
CA GLU A 60 -35.38 -2.78 -6.94
C GLU A 60 -35.91 -1.47 -6.34
N PHE A 61 -35.13 -0.80 -5.48
CA PHE A 61 -35.50 0.48 -4.90
C PHE A 61 -35.51 1.63 -5.91
N ALA A 62 -34.66 1.61 -6.94
CA ALA A 62 -34.77 2.55 -8.06
C ALA A 62 -36.12 2.41 -8.78
N ASN A 63 -36.61 1.18 -8.98
CA ASN A 63 -37.94 0.94 -9.55
C ASN A 63 -39.07 1.36 -8.59
N ILE A 64 -38.97 1.04 -7.30
CA ILE A 64 -39.96 1.43 -6.28
C ILE A 64 -40.07 2.96 -6.20
N ALA A 65 -38.94 3.67 -6.19
CA ALA A 65 -38.93 5.13 -6.14
C ALA A 65 -39.70 5.77 -7.29
N THR A 66 -39.77 5.16 -8.48
CA THR A 66 -40.59 5.67 -9.60
C THR A 66 -42.10 5.55 -9.36
N ARG A 67 -42.53 4.60 -8.53
CA ARG A 67 -43.94 4.35 -8.18
C ARG A 67 -44.45 5.19 -7.01
N LEU A 68 -43.54 5.87 -6.29
CA LEU A 68 -43.88 6.78 -5.20
C LEU A 68 -44.11 8.21 -5.72
N ILE A 69 -45.07 8.90 -5.10
CA ILE A 69 -45.52 10.25 -5.50
C ILE A 69 -45.08 11.28 -4.44
N ARG A 70 -44.40 12.34 -4.90
CA ARG A 70 -43.97 13.47 -4.06
C ARG A 70 -45.19 14.21 -3.49
N GLY A 71 -45.16 14.53 -2.20
CA GLY A 71 -46.23 15.22 -1.48
C GLY A 71 -47.32 14.29 -0.90
N GLU A 72 -47.33 13.01 -1.29
CA GLU A 72 -48.25 11.99 -0.76
C GLU A 72 -47.47 10.89 -0.04
N HIS A 73 -46.46 10.32 -0.71
CA HIS A 73 -45.68 9.21 -0.18
C HIS A 73 -44.38 9.69 0.48
N TYR A 74 -43.80 10.81 0.03
CA TYR A 74 -42.59 11.38 0.59
C TYR A 74 -42.56 12.90 0.43
N GLU A 75 -41.80 13.57 1.29
CA GLU A 75 -41.48 14.99 1.22
C GLU A 75 -40.02 15.23 0.86
N VAL A 76 -39.75 16.35 0.18
CA VAL A 76 -38.40 16.73 -0.25
C VAL A 76 -38.07 18.11 0.32
N ASP A 77 -37.02 18.18 1.14
CA ASP A 77 -36.44 19.43 1.60
C ASP A 77 -35.24 19.77 0.71
N GLU A 78 -35.49 20.62 -0.29
CA GLU A 78 -34.46 21.07 -1.24
C GLU A 78 -33.39 21.93 -0.57
N LYS A 79 -33.72 22.65 0.51
CA LYS A 79 -32.74 23.48 1.24
C LYS A 79 -31.77 22.63 2.03
N LYS A 80 -32.26 21.58 2.69
CA LYS A 80 -31.43 20.63 3.45
C LYS A 80 -30.90 19.48 2.60
N ARG A 81 -31.25 19.41 1.30
CA ARG A 81 -30.97 18.29 0.39
C ARG A 81 -31.30 16.94 1.05
N ASN A 82 -32.50 16.83 1.60
CA ASN A 82 -32.95 15.61 2.26
C ASN A 82 -34.35 15.20 1.80
N VAL A 83 -34.67 13.92 1.98
CA VAL A 83 -35.98 13.34 1.69
C VAL A 83 -36.51 12.64 2.94
N GLY A 84 -37.79 12.86 3.26
CA GLY A 84 -38.50 12.16 4.32
C GLY A 84 -39.61 11.28 3.73
N ILE A 85 -39.66 10.01 4.12
CA ILE A 85 -40.78 9.12 3.78
C ILE A 85 -41.95 9.42 4.71
N LEU A 86 -43.18 9.46 4.18
CA LEU A 86 -44.41 9.66 4.96
C LEU A 86 -45.08 8.29 5.21
N ASP A 87 -45.98 8.21 6.20
CA ASP A 87 -46.68 6.96 6.54
C ASP A 87 -47.37 6.27 5.34
N PRO A 88 -48.05 6.99 4.42
CA PRO A 88 -48.60 6.38 3.21
C PRO A 88 -47.52 5.79 2.30
N GLY A 89 -46.33 6.41 2.27
CA GLY A 89 -45.17 5.92 1.53
C GLY A 89 -44.58 4.64 2.13
N VAL A 90 -44.51 4.55 3.46
CA VAL A 90 -44.06 3.34 4.16
C VAL A 90 -44.98 2.17 3.80
N THR A 91 -46.29 2.35 3.97
CA THR A 91 -47.30 1.33 3.65
C THR A 91 -47.17 0.87 2.19
N ARG A 92 -46.98 1.82 1.27
CA ARG A 92 -46.83 1.53 -0.15
C ARG A 92 -45.57 0.74 -0.48
N VAL A 93 -44.47 1.00 0.23
CA VAL A 93 -43.21 0.27 0.05
C VAL A 93 -43.33 -1.15 0.62
N GLU A 94 -43.99 -1.31 1.76
CA GLU A 94 -44.27 -2.61 2.38
C GLU A 94 -45.10 -3.51 1.45
N GLU A 95 -46.16 -2.96 0.84
CA GLU A 95 -46.95 -3.66 -0.18
C GLU A 95 -46.13 -4.07 -1.40
N LEU A 96 -45.23 -3.20 -1.87
CA LEU A 96 -44.41 -3.45 -3.07
C LEU A 96 -43.30 -4.49 -2.83
N LEU A 97 -42.84 -4.62 -1.58
CA LEU A 97 -41.82 -5.55 -1.15
C LEU A 97 -42.39 -6.84 -0.54
N GLU A 98 -43.71 -6.91 -0.36
CA GLU A 98 -44.41 -8.02 0.30
C GLU A 98 -43.88 -8.31 1.72
N ILE A 99 -43.58 -7.25 2.48
CA ILE A 99 -43.09 -7.34 3.88
C ILE A 99 -44.12 -6.76 4.85
N GLU A 100 -44.13 -7.26 6.09
CA GLU A 100 -45.08 -6.78 7.12
C GLU A 100 -44.66 -5.44 7.72
N ASN A 101 -43.36 -5.20 7.87
CA ASN A 101 -42.86 -3.97 8.50
C ASN A 101 -41.44 -3.61 8.02
N LEU A 102 -41.30 -2.41 7.46
CA LEU A 102 -40.02 -1.88 6.96
C LEU A 102 -39.01 -1.57 8.09
N TYR A 103 -39.47 -1.37 9.32
CA TYR A 103 -38.66 -1.01 10.48
C TYR A 103 -38.24 -2.20 11.36
N GLU A 104 -38.50 -3.44 10.93
CA GLU A 104 -37.94 -4.60 11.59
C GLU A 104 -36.41 -4.63 11.50
N ALA A 105 -35.75 -5.19 12.52
CA ALA A 105 -34.28 -5.22 12.61
C ALA A 105 -33.63 -5.86 11.37
N VAL A 106 -34.29 -6.85 10.77
CA VAL A 106 -33.85 -7.54 9.54
C VAL A 106 -33.92 -6.63 8.30
N ASN A 107 -34.84 -5.66 8.29
CA ASN A 107 -35.12 -4.77 7.15
C ASN A 107 -34.43 -3.40 7.27
N THR A 108 -33.72 -3.13 8.38
CA THR A 108 -32.99 -1.87 8.60
C THR A 108 -32.16 -1.39 7.39
N PRO A 109 -31.42 -2.26 6.64
CA PRO A 109 -30.67 -1.83 5.46
C PRO A 109 -31.57 -1.30 4.32
N MET A 110 -32.82 -1.78 4.22
CA MET A 110 -33.78 -1.37 3.18
C MET A 110 -34.14 0.11 3.27
N ILE A 111 -34.17 0.68 4.47
CA ILE A 111 -34.42 2.11 4.70
C ILE A 111 -33.33 2.95 4.02
N GLY A 112 -32.07 2.51 4.09
CA GLY A 112 -30.94 3.15 3.42
C GLY A 112 -31.12 3.17 1.90
N TYR A 113 -31.48 2.03 1.29
CA TYR A 113 -31.72 1.93 -0.15
C TYR A 113 -32.90 2.80 -0.60
N LEU A 114 -34.00 2.80 0.15
CA LEU A 114 -35.17 3.65 -0.16
C LEU A 114 -34.81 5.14 -0.12
N ASN A 115 -34.13 5.58 0.93
CA ASN A 115 -33.74 6.98 1.08
C ASN A 115 -32.78 7.40 -0.04
N ASN A 116 -31.78 6.58 -0.35
CA ASN A 116 -30.83 6.84 -1.44
C ASN A 116 -31.52 6.86 -2.80
N ALA A 117 -32.47 5.96 -3.07
CA ALA A 117 -33.21 5.94 -4.33
C ALA A 117 -34.09 7.19 -4.50
N LEU A 118 -34.75 7.65 -3.44
CA LEU A 118 -35.54 8.88 -3.47
C LEU A 118 -34.67 10.14 -3.59
N LYS A 119 -33.55 10.21 -2.86
CA LYS A 119 -32.55 11.28 -3.02
C LYS A 119 -32.02 11.32 -4.44
N ALA A 120 -31.63 10.18 -5.00
CA ALA A 120 -31.18 10.06 -6.38
C ALA A 120 -32.25 10.54 -7.38
N LYS A 121 -33.52 10.19 -7.16
CA LYS A 121 -34.65 10.62 -8.00
C LYS A 121 -34.86 12.14 -7.99
N GLU A 122 -34.92 12.75 -6.81
CA GLU A 122 -35.41 14.12 -6.65
C GLU A 122 -34.31 15.19 -6.56
N LEU A 123 -33.19 14.88 -5.90
CA LEU A 123 -32.17 15.87 -5.54
C LEU A 123 -30.98 15.94 -6.50
N PHE A 124 -30.83 14.94 -7.37
CA PHE A 124 -29.71 14.84 -8.30
C PHE A 124 -30.23 14.73 -9.74
N LYS A 125 -29.79 15.66 -10.59
CA LYS A 125 -30.22 15.76 -11.98
C LYS A 125 -29.08 15.45 -12.93
N ARG A 126 -29.39 14.62 -13.93
CA ARG A 126 -28.54 14.38 -15.09
C ARG A 126 -28.27 15.69 -15.83
N ASP A 127 -27.05 15.82 -16.34
CA ASP A 127 -26.52 16.99 -17.05
C ASP A 127 -26.40 18.27 -16.18
N ARG A 128 -26.55 18.13 -14.85
CA ARG A 128 -26.29 19.20 -13.88
C ARG A 128 -25.35 18.73 -12.77
N ASP A 129 -25.75 17.69 -12.03
CA ASP A 129 -24.98 17.15 -10.90
C ASP A 129 -24.04 16.00 -11.33
N TYR A 130 -24.39 15.32 -12.42
CA TYR A 130 -23.63 14.22 -13.00
C TYR A 130 -23.93 14.07 -14.49
N VAL A 131 -23.03 13.41 -15.22
CA VAL A 131 -23.19 13.01 -16.62
C VAL A 131 -22.87 11.53 -16.78
N ILE A 132 -23.39 10.91 -17.84
CA ILE A 132 -23.08 9.52 -18.17
C ILE A 132 -22.23 9.52 -19.43
N MET A 133 -21.02 9.00 -19.34
CA MET A 133 -20.10 8.87 -20.47
C MET A 133 -19.50 7.46 -20.48
N ASN A 134 -19.46 6.81 -21.64
CA ASN A 134 -18.92 5.46 -21.81
C ASN A 134 -19.53 4.41 -20.87
N GLY A 135 -20.81 4.58 -20.50
CA GLY A 135 -21.48 3.68 -19.56
C GLY A 135 -21.05 3.87 -18.10
N GLU A 136 -20.41 4.99 -17.76
CA GLU A 136 -20.03 5.32 -16.38
C GLU A 136 -20.70 6.62 -15.93
N LEU A 137 -21.10 6.67 -14.66
CA LEU A 137 -21.61 7.88 -14.03
C LEU A 137 -20.46 8.73 -13.51
N LEU A 138 -20.35 9.96 -14.00
CA LEU A 138 -19.29 10.90 -13.66
C LEU A 138 -19.88 12.15 -12.99
N ILE A 139 -19.30 12.55 -11.86
CA ILE A 139 -19.73 13.72 -11.09
C ILE A 139 -19.32 15.00 -11.82
N VAL A 140 -20.21 15.99 -11.84
CA VAL A 140 -19.93 17.32 -12.37
C VAL A 140 -19.78 18.30 -11.21
N ASP A 141 -18.72 19.10 -11.23
CA ASP A 141 -18.55 20.21 -10.29
C ASP A 141 -19.58 21.32 -10.57
N GLU A 142 -20.42 21.63 -9.59
CA GLU A 142 -21.48 22.64 -9.69
C GLU A 142 -20.96 24.05 -10.03
N HIS A 143 -19.72 24.38 -9.64
CA HIS A 143 -19.15 25.72 -9.86
C HIS A 143 -18.44 25.83 -11.22
N THR A 144 -17.75 24.77 -11.64
CA THR A 144 -16.87 24.83 -12.82
C THR A 144 -17.42 24.09 -14.03
N GLY A 145 -18.46 23.25 -13.86
CA GLY A 145 -19.01 22.39 -14.89
C GLY A 145 -18.04 21.30 -15.36
N ARG A 146 -16.91 21.10 -14.65
CA ARG A 146 -15.90 20.11 -15.00
C ARG A 146 -16.31 18.72 -14.50
N VAL A 147 -16.00 17.72 -15.31
CA VAL A 147 -16.17 16.31 -14.95
C VAL A 147 -15.06 15.91 -13.98
N LEU A 148 -15.45 15.40 -12.82
CA LEU A 148 -14.55 14.93 -11.75
C LEU A 148 -14.38 13.41 -11.86
N SER A 149 -13.48 12.98 -12.75
CA SER A 149 -13.16 11.57 -12.93
C SER A 149 -12.61 10.92 -11.65
N GLY A 150 -13.07 9.71 -11.35
CA GLY A 150 -12.64 8.92 -10.19
C GLY A 150 -13.28 9.31 -8.86
N ARG A 151 -14.14 10.34 -8.81
CA ARG A 151 -14.94 10.65 -7.62
C ARG A 151 -16.28 9.92 -7.66
N ARG A 152 -16.69 9.38 -6.51
CA ARG A 152 -17.99 8.74 -6.32
C ARG A 152 -18.72 9.39 -5.14
N TYR A 153 -20.05 9.30 -5.15
CA TYR A 153 -20.88 9.80 -4.06
C TYR A 153 -20.83 8.79 -2.90
N SER A 154 -20.80 9.27 -1.66
CA SER A 154 -20.69 8.42 -0.46
C SER A 154 -22.00 7.71 -0.09
N GLU A 155 -21.92 6.78 0.86
CA GLU A 155 -23.08 6.14 1.52
C GLU A 155 -24.05 5.41 0.57
N GLY A 156 -23.56 4.85 -0.54
CA GLY A 156 -24.40 4.10 -1.48
C GLY A 156 -25.19 4.96 -2.47
N LEU A 157 -25.08 6.29 -2.40
CA LEU A 157 -25.80 7.19 -3.29
C LEU A 157 -25.32 7.05 -4.75
N HIS A 158 -24.04 6.75 -4.98
CA HIS A 158 -23.51 6.59 -6.33
C HIS A 158 -24.13 5.39 -7.03
N GLN A 159 -24.23 4.25 -6.34
CA GLN A 159 -24.89 3.04 -6.81
C GLN A 159 -26.39 3.27 -7.04
N ALA A 160 -27.06 4.05 -6.18
CA ALA A 160 -28.45 4.43 -6.39
C ALA A 160 -28.66 5.28 -7.66
N LEU A 161 -27.72 6.16 -7.99
CA LEU A 161 -27.75 6.95 -9.23
C LEU A 161 -27.45 6.08 -10.46
N GLU A 162 -26.50 5.15 -10.37
CA GLU A 162 -26.24 4.16 -11.42
C GLU A 162 -27.50 3.32 -11.69
N ALA A 163 -28.17 2.86 -10.63
CA ALA A 163 -29.43 2.12 -10.73
C ALA A 163 -30.56 2.94 -11.35
N LYS A 164 -30.72 4.20 -10.94
CA LYS A 164 -31.71 5.16 -11.50
C LYS A 164 -31.54 5.31 -13.00
N GLU A 165 -30.30 5.45 -13.46
CA GLU A 165 -29.98 5.67 -14.87
C GLU A 165 -29.81 4.37 -15.68
N ARG A 166 -30.01 3.21 -15.04
CA ARG A 166 -29.85 1.87 -15.61
C ARG A 166 -28.43 1.63 -16.15
N VAL A 167 -27.45 2.19 -15.47
CA VAL A 167 -26.01 1.95 -15.69
C VAL A 167 -25.60 0.70 -14.92
N GLU A 168 -24.59 -0.02 -15.41
CA GLU A 168 -24.01 -1.15 -14.69
C GLU A 168 -23.43 -0.67 -13.36
N ILE A 169 -23.96 -1.20 -12.26
CA ILE A 169 -23.51 -0.85 -10.90
C ILE A 169 -22.18 -1.54 -10.66
N LYS A 170 -21.12 -0.74 -10.48
CA LYS A 170 -19.80 -1.30 -10.20
C LYS A 170 -19.69 -1.65 -8.72
N ASP A 171 -19.22 -2.86 -8.46
CA ASP A 171 -18.88 -3.30 -7.11
C ASP A 171 -17.85 -2.35 -6.48
N GLU A 172 -18.15 -1.86 -5.29
CA GLU A 172 -17.19 -1.10 -4.49
C GLU A 172 -16.55 -2.01 -3.45
N ASN A 173 -15.22 -1.91 -3.35
CA ASN A 173 -14.55 -2.34 -2.15
C ASN A 173 -14.72 -1.24 -1.11
N GLN A 174 -15.34 -1.56 0.02
CA GLN A 174 -15.43 -0.64 1.14
C GLN A 174 -14.22 -0.82 2.06
N THR A 175 -13.79 0.28 2.69
CA THR A 175 -12.80 0.21 3.76
C THR A 175 -13.49 -0.28 5.03
N LEU A 176 -13.10 -1.46 5.50
CA LEU A 176 -13.65 -2.05 6.72
C LEU A 176 -12.91 -1.55 7.97
N ALA A 177 -11.59 -1.47 7.89
CA ALA A 177 -10.75 -1.00 8.98
C ALA A 177 -9.51 -0.27 8.43
N THR A 178 -9.06 0.75 9.15
CA THR A 178 -7.87 1.54 8.77
C THR A 178 -7.11 2.02 10.00
N ILE A 179 -5.78 2.00 9.93
CA ILE A 179 -4.91 2.62 10.92
C ILE A 179 -3.65 3.15 10.23
N THR A 180 -3.14 4.29 10.67
CA THR A 180 -1.83 4.77 10.23
C THR A 180 -0.72 4.13 11.06
N LEU A 181 0.47 3.91 10.47
CA LEU A 181 1.61 3.36 11.23
C LEU A 181 1.97 4.25 12.43
N GLN A 182 1.82 5.57 12.29
CA GLN A 182 2.03 6.50 13.41
C GLN A 182 1.12 6.15 14.58
N ASN A 183 -0.18 5.99 14.34
CA ASN A 183 -1.14 5.71 15.40
C ASN A 183 -0.95 4.31 15.98
N TYR A 184 -0.65 3.32 15.13
CA TYR A 184 -0.38 1.95 15.57
C TYR A 184 0.80 1.89 16.55
N PHE A 185 1.97 2.45 16.19
CA PHE A 185 3.15 2.41 17.06
C PHE A 185 3.02 3.27 18.32
N ARG A 186 2.16 4.29 18.31
CA ARG A 186 1.87 5.09 19.50
C ARG A 186 1.05 4.36 20.56
N MET A 187 0.48 3.20 20.24
CA MET A 187 -0.24 2.38 21.23
C MET A 187 0.71 1.62 22.17
N TYR A 188 1.99 1.50 21.83
CA TYR A 188 2.95 0.79 22.66
C TYR A 188 3.34 1.60 23.90
N ASP A 189 3.29 0.99 25.10
CA ASP A 189 3.70 1.65 26.35
C ASP A 189 5.15 2.14 26.30
N LYS A 190 6.01 1.35 25.64
CA LYS A 190 7.40 1.70 25.35
C LYS A 190 7.68 1.49 23.87
N LEU A 191 8.35 2.47 23.27
CA LEU A 191 8.81 2.41 21.89
C LEU A 191 10.29 2.74 21.83
N SER A 192 11.02 2.04 20.99
CA SER A 192 12.43 2.33 20.67
C SER A 192 12.72 1.89 19.24
N GLY A 193 13.85 2.31 18.69
CA GLY A 193 14.25 1.86 17.37
C GLY A 193 15.73 2.08 17.10
N MET A 194 16.20 1.53 15.99
CA MET A 194 17.59 1.59 15.56
C MET A 194 17.66 1.86 14.05
N THR A 195 18.66 2.63 13.64
CA THR A 195 18.98 2.92 12.23
C THR A 195 20.32 3.66 12.16
N GLY A 196 20.94 3.70 10.98
CA GLY A 196 22.13 4.50 10.71
C GLY A 196 21.85 5.99 10.45
N THR A 197 20.60 6.38 10.17
CA THR A 197 20.25 7.67 9.53
C THR A 197 19.21 8.53 10.25
N ALA A 198 18.88 8.25 11.51
CA ALA A 198 17.80 8.94 12.24
C ALA A 198 18.06 10.41 12.61
N MET A 199 19.31 10.91 12.55
CA MET A 199 19.65 12.23 13.10
C MET A 199 18.96 13.38 12.34
N THR A 200 18.74 13.24 11.04
CA THR A 200 18.04 14.25 10.23
C THR A 200 16.57 14.34 10.60
N GLU A 201 15.94 13.21 10.92
CA GLU A 201 14.52 13.09 11.26
C GLU A 201 14.23 13.20 12.77
N ALA A 202 15.23 13.57 13.58
CA ALA A 202 15.11 13.62 15.04
C ALA A 202 13.95 14.49 15.54
N SER A 203 13.68 15.60 14.85
CA SER A 203 12.55 16.48 15.19
C SER A 203 11.20 15.78 14.98
N GLU A 204 11.05 15.03 13.90
CA GLU A 204 9.81 14.31 13.57
C GLU A 204 9.58 13.15 14.55
N PHE A 205 10.63 12.38 14.86
CA PHE A 205 10.58 11.34 15.88
C PHE A 205 10.12 11.85 17.24
N MET A 206 10.66 12.99 17.67
CA MET A 206 10.29 13.59 18.95
C MET A 206 8.87 14.16 18.93
N GLN A 207 8.43 14.77 17.82
CA GLN A 207 7.09 15.36 17.72
C GLN A 207 6.01 14.28 17.72
N ILE A 208 6.14 13.27 16.86
CA ILE A 208 5.11 12.26 16.61
C ILE A 208 5.15 11.14 17.65
N TYR A 209 6.33 10.59 17.92
CA TYR A 209 6.50 9.37 18.72
C TYR A 209 7.10 9.60 20.10
N LYS A 210 7.49 10.84 20.43
CA LYS A 210 8.24 11.17 21.67
C LYS A 210 9.54 10.37 21.79
N LEU A 211 10.16 10.04 20.65
CA LEU A 211 11.42 9.32 20.57
C LEU A 211 12.58 10.31 20.44
N GLY A 212 13.54 10.22 21.37
CA GLY A 212 14.83 10.91 21.25
C GLY A 212 15.81 10.11 20.40
N VAL A 213 16.61 10.81 19.59
CA VAL A 213 17.67 10.20 18.77
C VAL A 213 19.01 10.38 19.46
N ILE A 214 19.72 9.27 19.70
CA ILE A 214 21.04 9.27 20.33
C ILE A 214 22.05 8.71 19.32
N PRO A 215 23.05 9.50 18.89
CA PRO A 215 24.09 9.01 17.99
C PRO A 215 25.05 8.13 18.79
N ILE A 216 25.10 6.84 18.48
CA ILE A 216 26.06 5.92 19.09
C ILE A 216 27.41 6.03 18.37
N PRO A 217 28.53 6.18 19.10
CA PRO A 217 29.86 6.20 18.49
C PRO A 217 30.12 4.92 17.68
N THR A 218 30.79 5.07 16.53
CA THR A 218 31.16 3.93 15.70
C THR A 218 32.25 3.09 16.36
N ASN A 219 32.21 1.77 16.16
CA ASN A 219 33.23 0.85 16.69
C ASN A 219 34.65 1.16 16.17
N LYS A 220 34.74 1.61 14.91
CA LYS A 220 35.99 2.08 14.28
C LYS A 220 35.79 3.46 13.70
N THR A 221 36.88 4.22 13.59
CA THR A 221 36.87 5.52 12.90
C THR A 221 36.50 5.34 11.43
N MET A 222 35.50 6.08 10.97
CA MET A 222 35.04 6.05 9.58
C MET A 222 36.13 6.60 8.64
N GLN A 223 36.49 5.83 7.59
CA GLN A 223 37.53 6.17 6.60
C GLN A 223 36.98 6.26 5.16
N ARG A 224 35.65 6.13 4.99
CA ARG A 224 34.98 6.23 3.69
C ARG A 224 35.16 7.64 3.13
N LYS A 225 35.49 7.72 1.84
CA LYS A 225 35.65 8.98 1.13
C LYS A 225 34.39 9.28 0.33
N ASP A 226 33.52 10.10 0.90
CA ASP A 226 32.30 10.56 0.24
C ASP A 226 32.67 11.69 -0.74
N GLN A 227 32.44 11.45 -2.03
CA GLN A 227 32.75 12.40 -3.12
C GLN A 227 31.55 13.31 -3.38
N SER A 228 31.80 14.50 -3.94
CA SER A 228 30.73 15.42 -4.35
C SER A 228 29.93 14.87 -5.54
N ASP A 229 28.67 15.28 -5.62
CA ASP A 229 27.76 14.90 -6.71
C ASP A 229 28.26 15.38 -8.08
N LEU A 230 28.05 14.54 -9.11
CA LEU A 230 28.27 14.89 -10.51
C LEU A 230 26.92 15.09 -11.21
N VAL A 231 26.69 16.30 -11.70
CA VAL A 231 25.42 16.69 -12.34
C VAL A 231 25.61 16.74 -13.86
N PHE A 232 24.74 16.02 -14.58
CA PHE A 232 24.77 15.93 -16.04
C PHE A 232 23.54 16.58 -16.66
N LYS A 233 23.70 17.12 -17.86
CA LYS A 233 22.60 17.78 -18.61
C LYS A 233 21.53 16.79 -19.07
N THR A 234 21.91 15.58 -19.45
CA THR A 234 21.01 14.54 -19.95
C THR A 234 21.20 13.25 -19.18
N GLU A 235 20.13 12.47 -19.11
CA GLU A 235 20.17 11.17 -18.44
C GLU A 235 21.06 10.16 -19.18
N ASP A 236 21.09 10.18 -20.51
CA ASP A 236 21.98 9.34 -21.30
C ASP A 236 23.45 9.63 -21.00
N ALA A 237 23.82 10.91 -20.87
CA ALA A 237 25.18 11.31 -20.52
C ALA A 237 25.56 10.83 -19.10
N LYS A 238 24.61 10.92 -18.16
CA LYS A 238 24.78 10.37 -16.80
C LYS A 238 25.04 8.86 -16.84
N PHE A 239 24.21 8.08 -17.54
CA PHE A 239 24.35 6.62 -17.58
C PHE A 239 25.64 6.18 -18.27
N GLU A 240 26.04 6.85 -19.35
CA GLU A 240 27.30 6.55 -20.03
C GLU A 240 28.52 6.85 -19.15
N ALA A 241 28.48 7.97 -18.40
CA ALA A 241 29.51 8.32 -17.42
C ALA A 241 29.59 7.30 -16.28
N VAL A 242 28.43 6.90 -15.71
CA VAL A 242 28.34 5.87 -14.67
C VAL A 242 28.88 4.53 -15.16
N ALA A 243 28.46 4.08 -16.33
CA ALA A 243 28.95 2.81 -16.90
C ALA A 243 30.46 2.83 -17.18
N THR A 244 31.02 4.00 -17.53
CA THR A 244 32.46 4.17 -17.73
C THR A 244 33.23 4.13 -16.41
N ASP A 245 32.74 4.79 -15.35
CA ASP A 245 33.35 4.72 -14.01
C ASP A 245 33.35 3.27 -13.46
N ILE A 246 32.21 2.57 -13.60
CA ILE A 246 32.09 1.15 -13.22
C ILE A 246 33.09 0.29 -13.99
N MET A 247 33.25 0.50 -15.30
CA MET A 247 34.20 -0.22 -16.13
C MET A 247 35.64 -0.06 -15.61
N GLU A 248 36.05 1.17 -15.29
CA GLU A 248 37.40 1.45 -14.81
C GLU A 248 37.68 0.81 -13.45
N ARG A 249 36.71 0.84 -12.54
CA ARG A 249 36.80 0.21 -11.21
C ARG A 249 36.82 -1.30 -11.30
N HIS A 250 35.94 -1.88 -12.11
CA HIS A 250 35.87 -3.32 -12.35
C HIS A 250 37.18 -3.85 -12.92
N ARG A 251 37.78 -3.15 -13.91
CA ARG A 251 39.11 -3.51 -14.47
C ARG A 251 40.23 -3.47 -13.43
N LYS A 252 40.13 -2.62 -12.41
CA LYS A 252 41.08 -2.57 -11.28
C LYS A 252 40.76 -3.58 -10.18
N GLY A 253 39.69 -4.36 -10.32
CA GLY A 253 39.24 -5.34 -9.32
C GLY A 253 38.48 -4.75 -8.13
N GLN A 254 38.14 -3.46 -8.16
CA GLN A 254 37.38 -2.83 -7.07
C GLN A 254 35.90 -3.23 -7.16
N PRO A 255 35.28 -3.74 -6.07
CA PRO A 255 33.84 -4.00 -6.04
C PRO A 255 33.02 -2.71 -6.15
N VAL A 256 31.88 -2.78 -6.84
CA VAL A 256 31.00 -1.64 -7.06
C VAL A 256 29.55 -2.01 -6.81
N LEU A 257 28.89 -1.26 -5.92
CA LEU A 257 27.45 -1.28 -5.73
C LEU A 257 26.85 -0.01 -6.33
N VAL A 258 25.82 -0.16 -7.17
CA VAL A 258 25.13 0.96 -7.82
C VAL A 258 23.67 0.98 -7.40
N GLY A 259 23.23 2.08 -6.80
CA GLY A 259 21.82 2.30 -6.46
C GLY A 259 21.04 2.91 -7.62
N THR A 260 19.84 2.40 -7.89
CA THR A 260 18.86 3.03 -8.79
C THR A 260 17.52 3.22 -8.06
N VAL A 261 16.68 4.10 -8.60
CA VAL A 261 15.35 4.40 -8.01
C VAL A 261 14.22 3.55 -8.59
N SER A 262 14.43 2.87 -9.72
CA SER A 262 13.40 2.05 -10.37
C SER A 262 13.99 0.90 -11.17
N VAL A 263 13.20 -0.16 -11.34
CA VAL A 263 13.59 -1.36 -12.09
C VAL A 263 13.91 -1.02 -13.54
N GLU A 264 13.16 -0.11 -14.15
CA GLU A 264 13.42 0.36 -15.52
C GLU A 264 14.83 0.97 -15.64
N LYS A 265 15.23 1.82 -14.69
CA LYS A 265 16.57 2.42 -14.69
C LYS A 265 17.67 1.39 -14.43
N SER A 266 17.40 0.38 -13.59
CA SER A 266 18.31 -0.76 -13.43
C SER A 266 18.53 -1.52 -14.73
N GLU A 267 17.47 -1.76 -15.50
CA GLU A 267 17.57 -2.43 -16.80
C GLU A 267 18.33 -1.60 -17.83
N VAL A 268 18.09 -0.28 -17.88
CA VAL A 268 18.84 0.64 -18.76
C VAL A 268 20.34 0.59 -18.44
N LEU A 269 20.70 0.66 -17.15
CA LEU A 269 22.09 0.56 -16.71
C LEU A 269 22.69 -0.83 -17.02
N SER A 270 21.95 -1.89 -16.72
CA SER A 270 22.33 -3.28 -17.03
C SER A 270 22.67 -3.45 -18.51
N GLN A 271 21.86 -2.92 -19.41
CA GLN A 271 22.14 -2.93 -20.85
C GLN A 271 23.40 -2.14 -21.21
N ALA A 272 23.66 -0.99 -20.58
CA ALA A 272 24.90 -0.23 -20.77
C ALA A 272 26.14 -1.01 -20.31
N LEU A 273 26.04 -1.69 -19.16
CA LEU A 273 27.11 -2.55 -18.63
C LEU A 273 27.37 -3.78 -19.51
N ARG A 274 26.32 -4.44 -20.02
CA ARG A 274 26.45 -5.56 -20.98
C ARG A 274 27.16 -5.14 -22.26
N ARG A 275 26.83 -3.96 -22.81
CA ARG A 275 27.50 -3.40 -24.00
C ARG A 275 29.00 -3.17 -23.78
N LYS A 276 29.41 -2.87 -22.55
CA LYS A 276 30.83 -2.71 -22.16
C LYS A 276 31.49 -4.02 -21.70
N GLY A 277 30.77 -5.15 -21.74
CA GLY A 277 31.29 -6.47 -21.38
C GLY A 277 31.54 -6.67 -19.89
N ILE A 278 30.82 -5.96 -19.01
CA ILE A 278 31.00 -6.03 -17.55
C ILE A 278 30.00 -7.02 -16.96
N PRO A 279 30.44 -8.14 -16.37
CA PRO A 279 29.58 -9.03 -15.60
C PRO A 279 29.02 -8.30 -14.39
N HIS A 280 27.71 -8.41 -14.17
CA HIS A 280 27.04 -7.75 -13.04
C HIS A 280 25.77 -8.50 -12.66
N GLU A 281 25.33 -8.29 -11.43
CA GLU A 281 24.07 -8.78 -10.89
C GLU A 281 23.08 -7.63 -10.70
N VAL A 282 21.80 -7.88 -10.94
CA VAL A 282 20.73 -6.88 -10.78
C VAL A 282 19.73 -7.37 -9.74
N LEU A 283 19.46 -6.53 -8.74
CA LEU A 283 18.57 -6.80 -7.62
C LEU A 283 17.37 -5.86 -7.70
N ASN A 284 16.18 -6.46 -7.70
CA ASN A 284 14.93 -5.76 -7.98
C ASN A 284 13.94 -5.81 -6.80
N ALA A 285 14.40 -6.20 -5.61
CA ALA A 285 13.60 -6.34 -4.39
C ALA A 285 12.41 -7.32 -4.56
N LYS A 286 12.59 -8.39 -5.34
CA LYS A 286 11.55 -9.40 -5.60
C LYS A 286 11.79 -10.71 -4.85
N GLN A 287 13.05 -11.12 -4.70
CA GLN A 287 13.42 -12.39 -4.07
C GLN A 287 14.42 -12.15 -2.95
N HIS A 288 13.93 -11.79 -1.76
CA HIS A 288 14.78 -11.33 -0.65
C HIS A 288 15.92 -12.30 -0.30
N GLU A 289 15.64 -13.60 -0.19
CA GLU A 289 16.65 -14.62 0.18
C GLU A 289 17.76 -14.76 -0.88
N ARG A 290 17.38 -14.87 -2.16
CA ARG A 290 18.34 -14.95 -3.26
C ARG A 290 19.14 -13.66 -3.42
N GLU A 291 18.48 -12.51 -3.28
CA GLU A 291 19.12 -11.20 -3.38
C GLU A 291 20.10 -10.96 -2.23
N ALA A 292 19.79 -11.43 -1.01
CA ALA A 292 20.71 -11.40 0.13
C ALA A 292 21.98 -12.21 -0.16
N ALA A 293 21.87 -13.42 -0.73
CA ALA A 293 23.02 -14.23 -1.10
C ALA A 293 23.92 -13.53 -2.15
N ILE A 294 23.34 -12.77 -3.08
CA ILE A 294 24.10 -11.99 -4.06
C ILE A 294 24.79 -10.79 -3.39
N ILE A 295 24.10 -10.08 -2.49
CA ILE A 295 24.64 -8.91 -1.76
C ILE A 295 25.80 -9.32 -0.86
N ALA A 296 25.68 -10.45 -0.17
CA ALA A 296 26.73 -11.01 0.67
C ALA A 296 28.06 -11.23 -0.09
N ARG A 297 27.99 -11.35 -1.43
CA ARG A 297 29.15 -11.51 -2.33
C ARG A 297 29.57 -10.22 -3.05
N ALA A 298 28.83 -9.12 -2.89
CA ALA A 298 29.07 -7.87 -3.61
C ALA A 298 30.42 -7.22 -3.23
N GLY A 299 31.03 -7.61 -2.11
CA GLY A 299 32.35 -7.14 -1.67
C GLY A 299 33.54 -7.93 -2.23
N THR A 300 33.31 -8.90 -3.12
CA THR A 300 34.38 -9.70 -3.74
C THR A 300 35.07 -8.94 -4.88
N ILE A 301 36.32 -9.31 -5.21
CA ILE A 301 37.14 -8.62 -6.21
C ILE A 301 36.41 -8.59 -7.55
N GLY A 302 36.24 -7.38 -8.11
CA GLY A 302 35.59 -7.15 -9.39
C GLY A 302 34.07 -7.34 -9.39
N ALA A 303 33.42 -7.57 -8.26
CA ALA A 303 31.96 -7.69 -8.22
C ALA A 303 31.29 -6.36 -8.62
N VAL A 304 30.24 -6.45 -9.45
CA VAL A 304 29.40 -5.31 -9.81
C VAL A 304 27.96 -5.68 -9.53
N THR A 305 27.30 -4.90 -8.67
CA THR A 305 25.92 -5.17 -8.24
C THR A 305 25.08 -3.91 -8.44
N VAL A 306 23.97 -4.04 -9.14
CA VAL A 306 22.97 -2.99 -9.33
C VAL A 306 21.81 -3.28 -8.38
N SER A 307 21.56 -2.38 -7.42
CA SER A 307 20.51 -2.47 -6.41
C SER A 307 19.42 -1.45 -6.68
N THR A 308 18.19 -1.92 -6.90
CA THR A 308 17.02 -1.07 -7.09
C THR A 308 16.37 -0.75 -5.76
N ASN A 309 16.19 0.53 -5.44
CA ASN A 309 15.45 1.01 -4.27
C ASN A 309 15.85 0.31 -2.94
N MET A 310 17.16 0.23 -2.67
CA MET A 310 17.72 -0.44 -1.48
C MET A 310 17.49 -1.96 -1.43
N ALA A 311 17.34 -2.62 -2.59
CA ALA A 311 17.36 -4.08 -2.68
C ALA A 311 18.65 -4.62 -2.02
N GLY A 312 18.48 -5.62 -1.15
CA GLY A 312 19.58 -6.15 -0.34
C GLY A 312 19.75 -5.54 1.05
N ARG A 313 18.83 -4.66 1.47
CA ARG A 313 18.81 -4.11 2.84
C ARG A 313 18.90 -5.21 3.89
N GLY A 314 19.64 -4.93 4.96
CA GLY A 314 19.83 -5.83 6.10
C GLY A 314 20.96 -6.84 5.92
N THR A 315 21.54 -6.97 4.72
CA THR A 315 22.71 -7.83 4.48
C THR A 315 23.98 -6.99 4.38
N ASP A 316 24.97 -7.28 5.22
CA ASP A 316 26.25 -6.55 5.21
C ASP A 316 27.11 -6.93 3.99
N ILE A 317 27.77 -5.94 3.39
CA ILE A 317 28.69 -6.13 2.27
C ILE A 317 30.11 -6.18 2.83
N MET A 318 30.50 -7.39 3.25
CA MET A 318 31.85 -7.64 3.77
C MET A 318 32.87 -7.67 2.61
N LEU A 319 33.99 -6.97 2.78
CA LEU A 319 35.09 -7.02 1.81
C LEU A 319 35.69 -8.43 1.78
N GLY A 320 35.74 -9.02 0.58
CA GLY A 320 36.10 -10.44 0.40
C GLY A 320 34.91 -11.40 0.40
N GLY A 321 33.69 -10.91 0.67
CA GLY A 321 32.47 -11.70 0.79
C GLY A 321 32.18 -12.12 2.24
N ASN A 322 30.91 -12.33 2.57
CA ASN A 322 30.52 -12.86 3.87
C ASN A 322 30.91 -14.34 3.99
N PRO A 323 31.74 -14.76 4.97
CA PRO A 323 32.23 -16.12 5.07
C PRO A 323 31.15 -17.20 5.13
N GLU A 324 30.04 -16.95 5.85
CA GLU A 324 28.94 -17.92 6.00
C GLU A 324 28.24 -18.13 4.65
N PHE A 325 27.84 -17.04 3.99
CA PHE A 325 27.23 -17.12 2.65
C PHE A 325 28.17 -17.68 1.59
N MET A 326 29.48 -17.45 1.73
CA MET A 326 30.48 -18.02 0.82
C MET A 326 30.64 -19.53 1.02
N ALA A 327 30.57 -20.02 2.26
CA ALA A 327 30.59 -21.45 2.56
C ALA A 327 29.35 -22.15 1.99
N ASP A 328 28.16 -21.58 2.17
CA ASP A 328 26.92 -22.06 1.54
C ASP A 328 27.03 -22.14 0.04
N TYR A 329 27.49 -21.03 -0.56
CA TYR A 329 27.61 -20.95 -2.00
C TYR A 329 28.56 -22.01 -2.57
N GLU A 330 29.69 -22.28 -1.92
CA GLU A 330 30.63 -23.31 -2.37
C GLU A 330 30.07 -24.73 -2.19
N LEU A 331 29.34 -25.01 -1.11
CA LEU A 331 28.68 -26.30 -0.89
C LEU A 331 27.58 -26.54 -1.94
N GLN A 332 26.74 -25.53 -2.18
CA GLN A 332 25.72 -25.60 -3.23
C GLN A 332 26.32 -25.74 -4.63
N ARG A 333 27.46 -25.08 -4.91
CA ARG A 333 28.20 -25.25 -6.18
C ARG A 333 28.74 -26.67 -6.37
N GLN A 334 29.04 -27.36 -5.28
CA GLN A 334 29.41 -28.78 -5.27
C GLN A 334 28.19 -29.72 -5.34
N GLY A 335 26.97 -29.18 -5.42
CA GLY A 335 25.72 -29.95 -5.47
C GLY A 335 25.23 -30.41 -4.10
N ILE A 336 25.75 -29.85 -3.00
CA ILE A 336 25.39 -30.22 -1.62
C ILE A 336 24.40 -29.17 -1.11
N SER A 337 23.14 -29.57 -0.96
CA SER A 337 22.06 -28.70 -0.48
C SER A 337 21.72 -28.99 0.98
N PRO A 338 21.40 -27.96 1.81
CA PRO A 338 20.91 -28.17 3.17
C PRO A 338 19.58 -28.93 3.22
N VAL A 339 18.81 -28.94 2.13
CA VAL A 339 17.50 -29.60 2.06
C VAL A 339 17.64 -31.04 1.55
N GLU A 340 18.46 -31.27 0.52
CA GLU A 340 18.58 -32.59 -0.12
C GLU A 340 19.67 -33.47 0.52
N ASN A 341 20.70 -32.86 1.12
CA ASN A 341 21.87 -33.54 1.66
C ASN A 341 22.23 -33.01 3.07
N ALA A 342 21.23 -32.89 3.95
CA ALA A 342 21.37 -32.26 5.27
C ALA A 342 22.57 -32.78 6.10
N GLU A 343 22.73 -34.10 6.25
CA GLU A 343 23.84 -34.67 7.02
C GLU A 343 25.22 -34.37 6.40
N GLN A 344 25.31 -34.40 5.07
CA GLN A 344 26.56 -34.11 4.36
C GLN A 344 26.88 -32.61 4.43
N TYR A 345 25.86 -31.76 4.30
CA TYR A 345 25.95 -30.32 4.46
C TYR A 345 26.42 -29.94 5.87
N GLU A 346 25.79 -30.46 6.92
CA GLU A 346 26.18 -30.20 8.32
C GLU A 346 27.61 -30.67 8.64
N SER A 347 28.07 -31.75 8.02
CA SER A 347 29.43 -32.26 8.22
C SER A 347 30.52 -31.42 7.53
N MET A 348 30.16 -30.71 6.45
CA MET A 348 31.09 -29.94 5.62
C MET A 348 30.97 -28.43 5.81
N TRP A 349 29.89 -27.97 6.45
CA TRP A 349 29.71 -26.59 6.87
C TRP A 349 30.70 -26.24 7.99
N PRO A 350 31.60 -25.25 7.77
CA PRO A 350 32.71 -24.95 8.68
C PRO A 350 32.32 -24.24 9.99
#